data_AF-A0A2T7UW99-F1
#
_entry.id   AF-A0A2T7UW99-F1
#
_cell.length_a   1.000
_cell.length_b   1.000
_cell.length_c   1.000
_cell.angle_alpha   90.00
_cell.angle_beta   90.00
_cell.angle_gamma   90.00
#
_symmetry.space_group_name_H-M   'P 1'
#
loop_
_entity.id
_entity.type
_entity.pdbx_description
1 polymer ?
#
loop_
_entity_poly.entity_id
_entity_poly.type
_entity_poly.pdbx_seq_one_letter_code
_entity_poly.pdbx_strand_id
1 'polypeptide(L)'
;MVIARAAILVALTLGSGVRADQAGEAGVDRVLYRYTGDPAGEASGVLVDGATGQIARLQHAVNLALLACGEEAGIATDGMFGRQTQSALERVAACPPIAARLPEGSEAAQGAVTEALWSVLLPALPPPDARMRMRALLLAFEGTDITRGAAWNFCQNNREVYDASTIDQPCFTNDPASYLTWGPNGATAGHGHEILSILARVEALDTRLIDSAFGDEAAPVRRMFDLRFGNAEEGAEPGQADRWGRDGELRRYLCGVYLDLPRREIWSQGFARLGQNPAVQALYEAVYESASFDGGKIRVFLNAWRDAGLEPTEIDFAFFADRAAHTRVRNVEVRRILRRVLAALPEGALPAQVRRGYARVARVTNASQRSARLGRDVAYYIDALEDRLTRAEHHAWEARGARRASAVGLSDARPAPELQVGPPDGWRATGLRPLTEAEAALCPAPVLNPRRPPARS
;
A
#
# COMPACT_ATOMS: atom_id res chain seq x y z
N MET A 1 -0.55 54.13 -14.07
CA MET A 1 0.15 52.95 -13.51
C MET A 1 -0.86 51.81 -13.48
N VAL A 2 -0.87 50.99 -14.53
CA VAL A 2 -1.83 49.91 -14.77
C VAL A 2 -1.04 48.61 -14.67
N ILE A 3 -1.40 47.75 -13.71
CA ILE A 3 -0.74 46.46 -13.51
C ILE A 3 -1.49 45.41 -14.33
N ALA A 4 -0.79 44.86 -15.31
CA ALA A 4 -1.30 43.89 -16.28
C ALA A 4 -1.50 42.51 -15.67
N ARG A 5 -2.67 41.91 -15.94
CA ARG A 5 -2.99 40.50 -15.74
C ARG A 5 -2.26 39.67 -16.82
N ALA A 6 -1.42 38.72 -16.42
CA ALA A 6 -0.81 37.76 -17.33
C ALA A 6 -1.77 36.59 -17.57
N ALA A 7 -2.25 36.46 -18.80
CA ALA A 7 -2.90 35.26 -19.30
C ALA A 7 -1.83 34.34 -19.92
N ILE A 8 -1.74 33.11 -19.46
CA ILE A 8 -0.86 32.08 -20.06
C ILE A 8 -1.69 31.34 -21.10
N LEU A 9 -1.33 31.53 -22.37
CA LEU A 9 -1.83 30.80 -23.54
C LEU A 9 -0.72 29.82 -23.95
N VAL A 10 -0.95 28.51 -23.89
CA VAL A 10 -0.01 27.50 -24.41
C VAL A 10 -0.61 26.86 -25.65
N ALA A 11 0.16 26.91 -26.74
CA ALA A 11 -0.21 26.47 -28.08
C ALA A 11 -0.18 24.94 -28.24
N LEU A 12 -1.19 24.41 -28.93
CA LEU A 12 -1.31 23.04 -29.41
C LEU A 12 -0.33 22.80 -30.57
N THR A 13 0.45 21.71 -30.48
CA THR A 13 1.06 21.08 -31.66
C THR A 13 0.43 19.70 -31.84
N LEU A 14 -0.17 19.50 -33.02
CA LEU A 14 -0.81 18.28 -33.47
C LEU A 14 0.27 17.25 -33.83
N GLY A 15 0.22 16.09 -33.16
CA GLY A 15 0.94 14.87 -33.54
C GLY A 15 -0.06 13.73 -33.66
N SER A 16 -0.47 13.44 -34.89
CA SER A 16 -1.40 12.38 -35.26
C SER A 16 -0.76 11.01 -35.10
N GLY A 17 -1.46 10.10 -34.43
CA GLY A 17 -1.37 8.66 -34.70
C GLY A 17 -1.04 7.78 -33.50
N VAL A 18 -2.07 7.31 -32.78
CA VAL A 18 -2.10 5.94 -32.24
C VAL A 18 -3.53 5.39 -32.36
N ARG A 19 -3.57 4.14 -32.82
CA ARG A 19 -4.67 3.26 -33.22
C ARG A 19 -5.93 3.26 -32.35
N ALA A 20 -7.05 3.19 -33.07
CA ALA A 20 -8.35 2.78 -32.58
C ALA A 20 -8.33 1.31 -32.11
N ASP A 21 -8.62 1.09 -30.83
CA ASP A 21 -9.25 -0.12 -30.27
C ASP A 21 -9.70 0.14 -28.81
N GLN A 22 -10.46 1.23 -28.61
CA GLN A 22 -11.23 1.48 -27.37
C GLN A 22 -12.67 1.83 -27.74
N ALA A 23 -13.36 0.93 -28.43
CA ALA A 23 -14.79 1.06 -28.70
C ALA A 23 -15.56 0.11 -27.78
N GLY A 24 -15.90 0.59 -26.58
CA GLY A 24 -16.70 -0.15 -25.62
C GLY A 24 -16.88 0.54 -24.27
N GLU A 25 -17.28 1.83 -24.28
CA GLU A 25 -17.82 2.66 -23.17
C GLU A 25 -17.53 4.17 -23.39
N ALA A 26 -17.36 4.63 -24.63
CA ALA A 26 -17.25 6.06 -24.91
C ALA A 26 -18.59 6.75 -24.59
N GLY A 27 -18.69 7.40 -23.43
CA GLY A 27 -19.83 8.24 -23.06
C GLY A 27 -20.35 8.14 -21.62
N VAL A 28 -19.84 7.23 -20.78
CA VAL A 28 -20.23 7.17 -19.36
C VAL A 28 -19.21 7.93 -18.53
N ASP A 29 -19.65 8.96 -17.80
CA ASP A 29 -18.78 9.68 -16.85
C ASP A 29 -18.46 8.80 -15.64
N ARG A 30 -17.36 8.05 -15.72
CA ARG A 30 -17.05 7.03 -14.71
C ARG A 30 -16.56 7.65 -13.42
N VAL A 31 -17.03 7.11 -12.30
CA VAL A 31 -16.49 7.43 -10.97
C VAL A 31 -15.13 6.77 -10.77
N LEU A 32 -14.13 7.59 -10.43
CA LEU A 32 -12.78 7.21 -10.05
C LEU A 32 -12.64 7.04 -8.54
N TYR A 33 -13.21 7.97 -7.78
CA TYR A 33 -13.23 7.95 -6.31
C TYR A 33 -14.53 8.54 -5.77
N ARG A 34 -15.03 7.99 -4.66
CA ARG A 34 -16.13 8.57 -3.89
C ARG A 34 -15.99 8.22 -2.42
N TYR A 35 -16.44 9.13 -1.57
CA TYR A 35 -16.56 8.87 -0.14
C TYR A 35 -17.86 8.13 0.13
N THR A 36 -17.77 6.98 0.80
CA THR A 36 -18.93 6.13 1.13
C THR A 36 -19.18 6.05 2.65
N GLY A 37 -18.54 6.92 3.43
CA GLY A 37 -18.67 6.95 4.88
C GLY A 37 -19.91 7.72 5.35
N ASP A 38 -20.11 7.73 6.67
CA ASP A 38 -21.22 8.43 7.29
C ASP A 38 -21.15 9.95 6.98
N PRO A 39 -22.26 10.58 6.53
CA PRO A 39 -22.37 12.03 6.40
C PRO A 39 -22.02 12.81 7.67
N ALA A 40 -22.17 12.22 8.85
CA ALA A 40 -21.80 12.79 10.15
C ALA A 40 -20.29 12.87 10.40
N GLY A 41 -19.45 12.31 9.50
CA GLY A 41 -18.01 12.56 9.46
C GLY A 41 -17.14 11.59 10.28
N GLU A 42 -17.63 10.40 10.63
CA GLU A 42 -16.77 9.36 11.22
C GLU A 42 -15.69 8.87 10.23
N ALA A 43 -14.60 8.27 10.74
CA ALA A 43 -13.47 7.77 9.93
C ALA A 43 -13.80 6.60 8.99
N SER A 44 -15.07 6.16 8.96
CA SER A 44 -15.57 5.12 8.07
C SER A 44 -15.55 5.59 6.61
N GLY A 45 -15.24 4.72 5.66
CA GLY A 45 -15.24 5.01 4.23
C GLY A 45 -14.12 5.93 3.72
N VAL A 46 -13.18 6.37 4.58
CA VAL A 46 -12.04 7.20 4.16
C VAL A 46 -11.05 6.40 3.32
N LEU A 47 -10.74 6.89 2.12
CA LEU A 47 -9.68 6.35 1.25
C LEU A 47 -8.36 7.06 1.52
N VAL A 48 -7.23 6.41 1.27
CA VAL A 48 -5.91 6.97 1.53
C VAL A 48 -4.99 6.59 0.38
N ASP A 49 -4.40 7.56 -0.31
CA ASP A 49 -3.44 7.32 -1.41
C ASP A 49 -2.04 7.91 -1.12
N GLY A 50 -1.86 8.48 0.08
CA GLY A 50 -0.62 9.09 0.53
C GLY A 50 -0.35 10.47 -0.09
N ALA A 51 0.62 11.19 0.47
CA ALA A 51 0.94 12.57 0.09
C ALA A 51 1.50 12.72 -1.33
N THR A 52 1.89 11.61 -1.97
CA THR A 52 2.45 11.58 -3.34
C THR A 52 1.50 10.94 -4.36
N GLY A 53 0.35 10.43 -3.89
CA GLY A 53 -0.65 9.75 -4.70
C GLY A 53 -1.50 10.67 -5.57
N GLN A 54 -2.37 10.03 -6.36
CA GLN A 54 -3.33 10.67 -7.26
C GLN A 54 -4.37 11.50 -6.49
N ILE A 55 -4.79 11.03 -5.32
CA ILE A 55 -5.73 11.79 -4.47
C ILE A 55 -5.09 13.10 -3.99
N ALA A 56 -3.83 13.10 -3.56
CA ALA A 56 -3.13 14.32 -3.13
C ALA A 56 -2.97 15.33 -4.27
N ARG A 57 -2.64 14.85 -5.48
CA ARG A 57 -2.56 15.69 -6.70
C ARG A 57 -3.92 16.31 -7.03
N LEU A 58 -4.99 15.53 -6.93
CA LEU A 58 -6.35 16.03 -7.13
C LEU A 58 -6.72 17.06 -6.07
N GLN A 59 -6.46 16.80 -4.78
CA GLN A 59 -6.75 17.74 -3.69
C GLN A 59 -6.06 19.10 -3.92
N HIS A 60 -4.82 19.08 -4.43
CA HIS A 60 -4.13 20.29 -4.83
C HIS A 60 -4.86 21.04 -5.95
N ALA A 61 -5.26 20.34 -7.02
CA ALA A 61 -6.02 20.94 -8.12
C ALA A 61 -7.40 21.46 -7.68
N VAL A 62 -8.07 20.78 -6.76
CA VAL A 62 -9.34 21.21 -6.14
C VAL A 62 -9.16 22.52 -5.39
N ASN A 63 -8.11 22.66 -4.58
CA ASN A 63 -7.83 23.93 -3.89
C ASN A 63 -7.59 25.09 -4.89
N LEU A 64 -6.85 24.84 -5.98
CA LEU A 64 -6.66 25.86 -7.02
C LEU A 64 -7.97 26.22 -7.74
N ALA A 65 -8.82 25.23 -8.01
CA ALA A 65 -10.13 25.45 -8.62
C ALA A 65 -11.07 26.25 -7.71
N LEU A 66 -11.11 25.95 -6.40
CA LEU A 66 -11.88 26.72 -5.42
C LEU A 66 -11.50 28.19 -5.44
N LEU A 67 -10.19 28.50 -5.39
CA LEU A 67 -9.70 29.88 -5.47
C LEU A 67 -10.12 30.58 -6.78
N ALA A 68 -10.06 29.87 -7.91
CA ALA A 68 -10.50 30.40 -9.19
C ALA A 68 -12.02 30.66 -9.26
N CYS A 69 -12.79 29.91 -8.45
CA CYS A 69 -14.23 30.06 -8.30
C CYS A 69 -14.64 31.12 -7.26
N GLY A 70 -13.67 31.79 -6.63
CA GLY A 70 -13.93 32.80 -5.59
C GLY A 70 -14.22 32.21 -4.20
N GLU A 71 -13.95 30.92 -4.01
CA GLU A 71 -14.08 30.21 -2.74
C GLU A 71 -12.73 30.16 -2.00
N GLU A 72 -12.75 29.89 -0.69
CA GLU A 72 -11.54 29.67 0.08
C GLU A 72 -10.95 28.27 -0.19
N ALA A 73 -9.62 28.20 -0.38
CA ALA A 73 -8.89 26.95 -0.29
C ALA A 73 -8.90 26.45 1.16
N GLY A 74 -9.04 25.15 1.38
CA GLY A 74 -9.23 24.67 2.75
C GLY A 74 -9.12 23.17 2.99
N ILE A 75 -8.72 22.37 1.99
CA ILE A 75 -8.47 20.93 2.22
C ILE A 75 -6.98 20.64 2.27
N ALA A 76 -6.59 19.71 3.15
CA ALA A 76 -5.24 19.16 3.17
C ALA A 76 -4.94 18.43 1.85
N THR A 77 -3.66 18.40 1.46
CA THR A 77 -3.16 17.68 0.27
C THR A 77 -2.37 16.44 0.70
N ASP A 78 -2.97 15.67 1.59
CA ASP A 78 -2.38 14.51 2.27
C ASP A 78 -2.74 13.16 1.63
N GLY A 79 -3.58 13.18 0.59
CA GLY A 79 -4.08 11.98 -0.08
C GLY A 79 -5.19 11.26 0.67
N MET A 80 -5.77 11.86 1.72
CA MET A 80 -6.91 11.29 2.44
C MET A 80 -8.24 11.78 1.88
N PHE A 81 -8.99 10.89 1.23
CA PHE A 81 -10.31 11.20 0.68
C PHE A 81 -11.40 10.92 1.71
N GLY A 82 -11.86 11.97 2.38
CA GLY A 82 -12.99 11.94 3.32
C GLY A 82 -14.03 13.01 3.04
N ARG A 83 -14.92 13.25 4.01
CA ARG A 83 -16.03 14.22 3.90
C ARG A 83 -15.56 15.63 3.48
N GLN A 84 -14.43 16.09 3.99
CA GLN A 84 -13.89 17.42 3.63
C GLN A 84 -13.53 17.50 2.14
N THR A 85 -12.91 16.46 1.57
CA THR A 85 -12.58 16.42 0.14
C THR A 85 -13.86 16.32 -0.69
N GLN A 86 -14.84 15.51 -0.27
CA GLN A 86 -16.15 15.42 -0.92
C GLN A 86 -16.85 16.78 -0.99
N SER A 87 -16.97 17.50 0.14
CA SER A 87 -17.63 18.82 0.16
C SER A 87 -16.87 19.88 -0.64
N ALA A 88 -15.54 19.80 -0.72
CA ALA A 88 -14.76 20.66 -1.60
C ALA A 88 -15.06 20.36 -3.08
N LEU A 89 -15.20 19.10 -3.46
CA LEU A 89 -15.57 18.68 -4.82
C LEU A 89 -16.99 19.11 -5.18
N GLU A 90 -17.96 19.00 -4.26
CA GLU A 90 -19.34 19.50 -4.46
C GLU A 90 -19.31 21.00 -4.86
N ARG A 91 -18.53 21.82 -4.14
CA ARG A 91 -18.36 23.26 -4.47
C ARG A 91 -17.66 23.49 -5.80
N VAL A 92 -16.59 22.74 -6.10
CA VAL A 92 -15.88 22.82 -7.38
C VAL A 92 -16.80 22.44 -8.54
N ALA A 93 -17.59 21.37 -8.41
CA ALA A 93 -18.51 20.92 -9.45
C ALA A 93 -19.66 21.92 -9.69
N ALA A 94 -20.09 22.65 -8.66
CA ALA A 94 -21.11 23.70 -8.76
C ALA A 94 -20.60 25.01 -9.39
N CYS A 95 -19.27 25.20 -9.49
CA CYS A 95 -18.67 26.40 -10.05
C CYS A 95 -19.00 26.54 -11.55
N PRO A 96 -19.57 27.67 -12.03
CA PRO A 96 -20.13 27.75 -13.39
C PRO A 96 -19.19 27.36 -14.54
N PRO A 97 -17.90 27.78 -14.58
CA PRO A 97 -16.97 27.35 -15.61
C PRO A 97 -16.66 25.85 -15.64
N ILE A 98 -16.80 25.17 -14.49
CA ILE A 98 -16.56 23.73 -14.35
C ILE A 98 -17.86 22.98 -14.65
N ALA A 99 -18.98 23.40 -14.06
CA ALA A 99 -20.31 22.83 -14.29
C ALA A 99 -20.65 22.76 -15.78
N ALA A 100 -20.33 23.82 -16.55
CA ALA A 100 -20.55 23.87 -18.00
C ALA A 100 -19.74 22.85 -18.81
N ARG A 101 -18.73 22.21 -18.22
CA ARG A 101 -17.86 21.19 -18.85
C ARG A 101 -18.15 19.78 -18.34
N LEU A 102 -19.01 19.63 -17.34
CA LEU A 102 -19.41 18.33 -16.82
C LEU A 102 -20.62 17.80 -17.58
N PRO A 103 -20.70 16.49 -17.84
CA PRO A 103 -21.90 15.87 -18.40
C PRO A 103 -23.12 16.06 -17.50
N GLU A 104 -24.31 16.11 -18.10
CA GLU A 104 -25.57 16.13 -17.36
C GLU A 104 -25.67 14.89 -16.45
N GLY A 105 -26.06 15.09 -15.19
CA GLY A 105 -26.18 14.01 -14.21
C GLY A 105 -24.86 13.46 -13.66
N SER A 106 -23.71 14.11 -13.92
CA SER A 106 -22.42 13.70 -13.38
C SER A 106 -22.44 13.55 -11.84
N GLU A 107 -21.91 12.42 -11.33
CA GLU A 107 -21.73 12.18 -9.89
C GLU A 107 -20.77 13.21 -9.25
N ALA A 108 -20.03 13.99 -10.04
CA ALA A 108 -19.21 15.10 -9.54
C ALA A 108 -20.02 16.11 -8.73
N ALA A 109 -21.29 16.35 -9.09
CA ALA A 109 -22.19 17.22 -8.34
C ALA A 109 -22.46 16.73 -6.90
N GLN A 110 -22.19 15.45 -6.61
CA GLN A 110 -22.32 14.82 -5.30
C GLN A 110 -20.96 14.63 -4.60
N GLY A 111 -19.91 15.29 -5.13
CA GLY A 111 -18.56 15.23 -4.59
C GLY A 111 -17.78 13.97 -4.95
N ALA A 112 -18.22 13.20 -5.94
CA ALA A 112 -17.41 12.13 -6.52
C ALA A 112 -16.33 12.72 -7.44
N VAL A 113 -15.23 11.98 -7.60
CA VAL A 113 -14.24 12.24 -8.65
C VAL A 113 -14.64 11.43 -9.85
N THR A 114 -14.97 12.08 -10.95
CA THR A 114 -15.31 11.42 -12.21
C THR A 114 -14.23 11.63 -13.27
N GLU A 115 -14.22 10.82 -14.34
CA GLU A 115 -13.30 10.98 -15.47
C GLU A 115 -13.43 12.37 -16.11
N ALA A 116 -14.66 12.91 -16.23
CA ALA A 116 -14.89 14.25 -16.74
C ALA A 116 -14.31 15.32 -15.80
N LEU A 117 -14.59 15.24 -14.49
CA LEU A 117 -14.05 16.19 -13.52
C LEU A 117 -12.52 16.13 -13.46
N TRP A 118 -11.95 14.93 -13.50
CA TRP A 118 -10.50 14.74 -13.57
C TRP A 118 -9.91 15.44 -14.79
N SER A 119 -10.50 15.24 -15.97
CA SER A 119 -10.03 15.86 -17.21
C SER A 119 -10.16 17.39 -17.21
N VAL A 120 -11.12 17.94 -16.46
CA VAL A 120 -11.28 19.38 -16.25
C VAL A 120 -10.18 19.93 -15.35
N LEU A 121 -9.90 19.27 -14.22
CA LEU A 121 -8.97 19.75 -13.18
C LEU A 121 -7.50 19.45 -13.48
N LEU A 122 -7.23 18.33 -14.13
CA LEU A 122 -5.89 17.79 -14.39
C LEU A 122 -5.73 17.40 -15.88
N PRO A 123 -5.92 18.34 -16.83
CA PRO A 123 -5.96 18.03 -18.27
C PRO A 123 -4.66 17.45 -18.84
N ALA A 124 -3.53 17.64 -18.16
CA ALA A 124 -2.23 17.11 -18.56
C ALA A 124 -1.96 15.68 -18.04
N LEU A 125 -2.84 15.13 -17.19
CA LEU A 125 -2.69 13.81 -16.59
C LEU A 125 -3.85 12.91 -17.02
N PRO A 126 -3.58 11.67 -17.47
CA PRO A 126 -4.65 10.71 -17.70
C PRO A 126 -5.37 10.39 -16.37
N PRO A 127 -6.67 10.04 -16.42
CA PRO A 127 -7.35 9.47 -15.27
C PRO A 127 -6.60 8.24 -14.70
N PRO A 128 -6.61 8.03 -13.38
CA PRO A 128 -5.95 6.90 -12.76
C PRO A 128 -6.60 5.58 -13.17
N ASP A 129 -5.78 4.64 -13.62
CA ASP A 129 -6.24 3.29 -13.98
C ASP A 129 -6.66 2.48 -12.75
N ALA A 130 -7.18 1.25 -12.97
CA ALA A 130 -7.62 0.37 -11.89
C ALA A 130 -6.48 0.03 -10.90
N ARG A 131 -5.23 -0.03 -11.37
CA ARG A 131 -4.06 -0.32 -10.55
C ARG A 131 -3.69 0.84 -9.64
N MET A 132 -3.77 2.07 -10.13
CA MET A 132 -3.58 3.27 -9.31
C MET A 132 -4.72 3.42 -8.30
N ARG A 133 -5.97 3.22 -8.74
CA ARG A 133 -7.14 3.35 -7.86
C ARG A 133 -7.18 2.31 -6.73
N MET A 134 -6.81 1.05 -7.00
CA MET A 134 -6.79 0.01 -5.97
C MET A 134 -5.75 0.26 -4.86
N ARG A 135 -4.65 0.97 -5.16
CA ARG A 135 -3.65 1.35 -4.14
C ARG A 135 -4.25 2.23 -3.06
N ALA A 136 -5.19 3.12 -3.39
CA ALA A 136 -5.87 3.96 -2.41
C ALA A 136 -6.69 3.15 -1.39
N LEU A 137 -7.20 1.98 -1.79
CA LEU A 137 -7.89 1.07 -0.88
C LEU A 137 -6.90 0.22 -0.05
N LEU A 138 -5.86 -0.30 -0.69
CA LEU A 138 -4.79 -1.05 -0.03
C LEU A 138 -4.14 -0.22 1.08
N LEU A 139 -3.72 1.00 0.74
CA LEU A 139 -3.02 1.90 1.65
C LEU A 139 -3.92 2.36 2.81
N ALA A 140 -5.22 2.51 2.57
CA ALA A 140 -6.17 2.81 3.63
C ALA A 140 -6.27 1.68 4.67
N PHE A 141 -5.91 0.44 4.33
CA PHE A 141 -5.76 -0.66 5.28
C PHE A 141 -4.39 -0.70 5.97
N GLU A 142 -3.32 -0.32 5.29
CA GLU A 142 -1.95 -0.34 5.83
C GLU A 142 -1.65 0.86 6.74
N GLY A 143 -2.18 2.04 6.43
CA GLY A 143 -1.96 3.25 7.24
C GLY A 143 -0.51 3.75 7.25
N THR A 144 0.25 3.44 6.22
CA THR A 144 1.64 3.88 6.01
C THR A 144 1.76 4.67 4.70
N ASP A 145 2.81 5.46 4.50
CA ASP A 145 3.09 6.22 3.27
C ASP A 145 4.59 6.09 3.01
N ILE A 146 5.02 6.15 1.75
CA ILE A 146 6.44 6.15 1.38
C ILE A 146 7.17 7.36 1.93
N THR A 147 6.47 8.49 2.06
CA THR A 147 7.03 9.72 2.65
C THR A 147 7.07 9.69 4.17
N ARG A 148 6.44 8.69 4.79
CA ARG A 148 6.52 8.49 6.23
C ARG A 148 7.85 7.81 6.58
N GLY A 149 8.44 8.24 7.70
CA GLY A 149 9.65 7.61 8.20
C GLY A 149 9.45 6.14 8.55
N ALA A 150 10.53 5.37 8.47
CA ALA A 150 10.48 3.95 8.80
C ALA A 150 10.09 3.70 10.27
N ALA A 151 9.32 2.64 10.50
CA ALA A 151 8.84 2.21 11.80
C ALA A 151 9.65 1.02 12.33
N TRP A 152 9.99 1.05 13.61
CA TRP A 152 10.80 0.02 14.27
C TRP A 152 9.91 -0.93 15.09
N ASN A 153 10.01 -2.25 14.86
CA ASN A 153 9.10 -3.23 15.50
C ASN A 153 9.75 -4.09 16.59
N PHE A 154 10.86 -3.66 17.19
CA PHE A 154 11.49 -4.40 18.30
C PHE A 154 10.62 -4.40 19.57
N CYS A 155 10.45 -3.24 20.24
CA CYS A 155 9.54 -3.06 21.37
C CYS A 155 8.50 -1.98 21.05
N GLN A 156 7.35 -2.39 20.52
CA GLN A 156 6.28 -1.48 20.10
C GLN A 156 5.54 -0.81 21.28
N ASN A 157 5.76 -1.28 22.51
CA ASN A 157 5.24 -0.64 23.71
C ASN A 157 6.19 0.43 24.29
N ASN A 158 7.39 0.62 23.73
CA ASN A 158 8.35 1.65 24.14
C ASN A 158 8.58 2.62 22.98
N ARG A 159 8.03 3.84 23.10
CA ARG A 159 8.09 4.85 22.03
C ARG A 159 9.42 5.61 21.95
N GLU A 160 10.14 5.77 23.06
CA GLU A 160 11.32 6.62 23.15
C GLU A 160 12.60 5.79 23.29
N VAL A 161 12.89 5.20 24.45
CA VAL A 161 14.09 4.37 24.64
C VAL A 161 13.73 3.10 25.40
N TYR A 162 14.34 1.98 25.02
CA TYR A 162 14.33 0.78 25.88
C TYR A 162 15.39 0.99 26.96
N ASP A 163 14.98 1.13 28.21
CA ASP A 163 15.88 1.30 29.34
C ASP A 163 16.07 -0.04 30.07
N ALA A 164 17.23 -0.67 29.83
CA ALA A 164 17.60 -1.95 30.43
C ALA A 164 17.82 -1.87 31.96
N SER A 165 17.95 -0.66 32.53
CA SER A 165 18.13 -0.46 33.97
C SER A 165 16.81 -0.50 34.75
N THR A 166 15.67 -0.40 34.06
CA THR A 166 14.35 -0.55 34.68
C THR A 166 13.99 -2.03 34.85
N ILE A 167 13.81 -2.46 36.11
CA ILE A 167 13.41 -3.84 36.43
C ILE A 167 12.06 -4.14 35.76
N ASP A 168 11.98 -5.25 35.03
CA ASP A 168 10.76 -5.80 34.42
C ASP A 168 10.08 -4.97 33.33
N GLN A 169 10.80 -4.21 32.50
CA GLN A 169 10.15 -3.61 31.34
C GLN A 169 9.81 -4.68 30.29
N PRO A 170 8.52 -5.04 30.08
CA PRO A 170 8.20 -6.04 29.07
C PRO A 170 8.44 -5.41 27.70
N CYS A 171 9.14 -6.11 26.81
CA CYS A 171 9.24 -5.73 25.41
C CYS A 171 8.18 -6.51 24.63
N PHE A 172 7.25 -5.82 23.99
CA PHE A 172 6.17 -6.42 23.22
C PHE A 172 6.25 -6.06 21.75
N THR A 173 6.02 -7.03 20.88
CA THR A 173 5.83 -6.79 19.45
C THR A 173 4.79 -7.74 18.88
N ASN A 174 3.98 -7.23 17.96
CA ASN A 174 3.07 -8.06 17.16
C ASN A 174 3.75 -8.66 15.92
N ASP A 175 4.94 -8.19 15.55
CA ASP A 175 5.69 -8.64 14.38
C ASP A 175 7.20 -8.76 14.68
N PRO A 176 7.63 -9.83 15.37
CA PRO A 176 9.02 -10.03 15.76
C PRO A 176 9.96 -10.33 14.59
N ALA A 177 9.43 -10.50 13.37
CA ALA A 177 10.17 -10.91 12.19
C ALA A 177 10.49 -9.74 11.23
N SER A 178 9.89 -8.57 11.45
CA SER A 178 10.05 -7.38 10.63
C SER A 178 10.71 -6.29 11.48
N TYR A 179 12.04 -6.22 11.56
CA TYR A 179 12.72 -5.35 12.54
C TYR A 179 12.50 -3.85 12.27
N LEU A 180 12.44 -3.51 10.99
CA LEU A 180 12.19 -2.18 10.45
C LEU A 180 11.18 -2.33 9.30
N THR A 181 10.20 -1.44 9.23
CA THR A 181 9.16 -1.42 8.17
C THR A 181 9.07 -0.04 7.53
N TRP A 182 8.93 0.03 6.21
CA TRP A 182 8.82 1.30 5.49
C TRP A 182 7.92 1.24 4.24
N GLY A 183 7.23 2.35 3.99
CA GLY A 183 6.47 2.59 2.77
C GLY A 183 5.14 1.84 2.68
N PRO A 184 4.40 2.07 1.58
CA PRO A 184 2.98 1.77 1.44
C PRO A 184 2.64 0.27 1.45
N ASN A 185 3.59 -0.59 1.05
CA ASN A 185 3.43 -2.04 1.05
C ASN A 185 4.09 -2.70 2.29
N GLY A 186 4.55 -1.90 3.26
CA GLY A 186 5.17 -2.40 4.48
C GLY A 186 6.48 -3.15 4.24
N ALA A 187 7.38 -2.60 3.42
CA ALA A 187 8.69 -3.20 3.12
C ALA A 187 9.47 -3.47 4.41
N THR A 188 10.05 -4.66 4.55
CA THR A 188 10.71 -5.07 5.80
C THR A 188 12.22 -5.19 5.65
N ALA A 189 12.97 -4.80 6.70
CA ALA A 189 14.34 -5.25 6.91
C ALA A 189 14.30 -6.40 7.94
N GLY A 190 13.96 -7.59 7.45
CA GLY A 190 13.71 -8.82 8.21
C GLY A 190 13.39 -9.95 7.23
N HIS A 191 12.47 -10.85 7.54
CA HIS A 191 12.23 -12.04 6.70
C HIS A 191 11.93 -11.79 5.20
N GLY A 192 11.45 -10.60 4.82
CA GLY A 192 11.15 -10.28 3.42
C GLY A 192 12.28 -9.58 2.66
N HIS A 193 13.28 -9.03 3.36
CA HIS A 193 14.40 -8.25 2.80
C HIS A 193 14.02 -7.15 1.79
N GLU A 194 12.77 -6.69 1.76
CA GLU A 194 12.29 -5.72 0.77
C GLU A 194 13.06 -4.40 0.89
N ILE A 195 13.31 -3.93 2.12
CA ILE A 195 14.07 -2.68 2.35
C ILE A 195 15.48 -2.79 1.76
N LEU A 196 16.15 -3.93 1.92
CA LEU A 196 17.50 -4.12 1.39
C LEU A 196 17.50 -4.15 -0.13
N SER A 197 16.51 -4.83 -0.71
CA SER A 197 16.30 -4.92 -2.16
C SER A 197 16.00 -3.56 -2.80
N ILE A 198 15.25 -2.70 -2.09
CA ILE A 198 14.97 -1.33 -2.52
C ILE A 198 16.21 -0.46 -2.40
N LEU A 199 16.84 -0.42 -1.22
CA LEU A 199 18.03 0.42 -0.98
C LEU A 199 19.18 0.04 -1.90
N ALA A 200 19.38 -1.23 -2.23
CA ALA A 200 20.42 -1.65 -3.16
C ALA A 200 20.18 -1.13 -4.59
N ARG A 201 18.92 -1.02 -5.02
CA ARG A 201 18.58 -0.40 -6.30
C ARG A 201 18.74 1.11 -6.27
N VAL A 202 18.40 1.75 -5.14
CA VAL A 202 18.66 3.18 -4.93
C VAL A 202 20.16 3.47 -5.02
N GLU A 203 20.99 2.65 -4.35
CA GLU A 203 22.45 2.75 -4.40
C GLU A 203 22.99 2.55 -5.81
N ALA A 204 22.48 1.56 -6.55
CA ALA A 204 22.88 1.32 -7.93
C ALA A 204 22.44 2.42 -8.91
N LEU A 205 21.34 3.14 -8.59
CA LEU A 205 20.85 4.26 -9.38
C LEU A 205 21.72 5.51 -9.19
N ASP A 206 21.90 5.94 -7.94
CA ASP A 206 22.72 7.09 -7.57
C ASP A 206 23.04 7.05 -6.07
N THR A 207 24.31 6.83 -5.72
CA THR A 207 24.77 6.72 -4.33
C THR A 207 24.47 7.98 -3.52
N ARG A 208 24.38 9.15 -4.17
CA ARG A 208 24.08 10.43 -3.51
C ARG A 208 22.67 10.46 -2.92
N LEU A 209 21.76 9.61 -3.37
CA LEU A 209 20.41 9.51 -2.80
C LEU A 209 20.46 9.03 -1.34
N ILE A 210 21.25 7.99 -1.06
CA ILE A 210 21.47 7.52 0.32
C ILE A 210 22.30 8.54 1.11
N ASP A 211 23.31 9.14 0.51
CA ASP A 211 24.14 10.16 1.20
C ASP A 211 23.31 11.37 1.63
N SER A 212 22.52 11.93 0.72
CA SER A 212 21.68 13.09 1.00
C SER A 212 20.56 12.78 1.99
N ALA A 213 20.03 11.56 1.98
CA ALA A 213 18.96 11.16 2.87
C ALA A 213 19.44 10.85 4.29
N PHE A 214 20.59 10.19 4.46
CA PHE A 214 21.03 9.72 5.79
C PHE A 214 22.21 10.49 6.38
N GLY A 215 22.89 11.34 5.60
CA GLY A 215 24.06 12.09 6.06
C GLY A 215 25.14 11.16 6.61
N ASP A 216 25.59 11.42 7.83
CA ASP A 216 26.63 10.61 8.50
C ASP A 216 26.22 9.15 8.73
N GLU A 217 24.91 8.84 8.72
CA GLU A 217 24.39 7.47 8.83
C GLU A 217 24.33 6.72 7.48
N ALA A 218 24.74 7.33 6.36
CA ALA A 218 24.72 6.69 5.05
C ALA A 218 25.60 5.43 4.96
N ALA A 219 26.82 5.48 5.52
CA ALA A 219 27.70 4.32 5.58
C ALA A 219 27.15 3.20 6.49
N PRO A 220 26.63 3.51 7.70
CA PRO A 220 25.88 2.54 8.50
C PRO A 220 24.63 1.94 7.81
N VAL A 221 23.92 2.68 6.97
CA VAL A 221 22.81 2.11 6.18
C VAL A 221 23.33 1.09 5.17
N ARG A 222 24.38 1.44 4.42
CA ARG A 222 25.04 0.53 3.45
C ARG A 222 25.61 -0.72 4.11
N ARG A 223 26.00 -0.64 5.39
CA ARG A 223 26.50 -1.79 6.15
C ARG A 223 25.54 -2.98 6.12
N MET A 224 24.23 -2.75 6.02
CA MET A 224 23.23 -3.83 5.92
C MET A 224 23.46 -4.75 4.71
N PHE A 225 24.06 -4.25 3.62
CA PHE A 225 24.33 -5.06 2.43
C PHE A 225 25.45 -6.09 2.63
N ASP A 226 26.30 -5.91 3.64
CA ASP A 226 27.49 -6.74 3.84
C ASP A 226 27.38 -7.73 5.00
N LEU A 227 26.28 -7.66 5.76
CA LEU A 227 25.99 -8.61 6.83
C LEU A 227 25.75 -10.00 6.26
N ARG A 228 26.02 -11.02 7.07
CA ARG A 228 25.72 -12.41 6.70
C ARG A 228 24.26 -12.73 7.02
N PHE A 229 23.60 -13.28 6.02
CA PHE A 229 22.28 -13.88 6.16
C PHE A 229 22.46 -15.39 6.15
N GLY A 230 21.83 -16.07 7.12
CA GLY A 230 21.90 -17.52 7.22
C GLY A 230 21.30 -18.15 5.97
N ASN A 231 22.12 -18.89 5.22
CA ASN A 231 21.62 -19.79 4.19
C ASN A 231 20.81 -20.89 4.88
N ALA A 232 19.64 -21.25 4.34
CA ALA A 232 18.85 -22.38 4.84
C ALA A 232 19.60 -23.74 4.75
N GLU A 233 20.78 -23.77 4.13
CA GLU A 233 21.58 -24.97 3.87
C GLU A 233 22.99 -24.95 4.48
N GLU A 234 23.45 -23.85 5.10
CA GLU A 234 24.77 -23.84 5.76
C GLU A 234 24.61 -23.97 7.29
N GLY A 235 24.77 -25.21 7.77
CA GLY A 235 25.40 -25.46 9.08
C GLY A 235 24.55 -25.29 10.33
N ALA A 236 23.23 -25.10 10.25
CA ALA A 236 22.39 -25.26 11.43
C ALA A 236 22.34 -26.74 11.81
N GLU A 237 23.10 -27.15 12.83
CA GLU A 237 22.92 -28.43 13.51
C GLU A 237 21.42 -28.63 13.80
N PRO A 238 20.83 -29.81 13.50
CA PRO A 238 19.43 -30.09 13.78
C PRO A 238 19.12 -29.82 15.27
N GLY A 239 18.42 -28.72 15.56
CA GLY A 239 18.11 -28.29 16.93
C GLY A 239 18.70 -26.94 17.36
N GLN A 240 19.61 -26.35 16.57
CA GLN A 240 20.19 -25.00 16.78
C GLN A 240 19.75 -23.97 15.75
N ALA A 241 18.73 -24.26 14.95
CA ALA A 241 17.99 -23.20 14.29
C ALA A 241 17.30 -22.40 15.41
N ASP A 242 18.00 -21.42 15.97
CA ASP A 242 17.38 -20.34 16.72
C ASP A 242 16.12 -19.96 15.95
N ARG A 243 15.02 -19.73 16.66
CA ARG A 243 13.70 -19.39 16.10
C ARG A 243 13.74 -18.28 15.00
N TRP A 244 14.87 -17.61 14.83
CA TRP A 244 15.15 -16.44 13.99
C TRP A 244 16.39 -16.57 13.06
N GLY A 245 16.97 -17.78 12.90
CA GLY A 245 18.32 -18.03 12.37
C GLY A 245 18.69 -17.64 10.92
N ARG A 246 17.82 -16.98 10.14
CA ARG A 246 18.17 -16.51 8.78
C ARG A 246 18.67 -15.06 8.73
N ASP A 247 18.21 -14.21 9.65
CA ASP A 247 18.52 -12.77 9.64
C ASP A 247 19.25 -12.35 10.91
N GLY A 248 19.93 -13.29 11.57
CA GLY A 248 20.50 -13.10 12.91
C GLY A 248 21.44 -11.89 13.04
N GLU A 249 22.30 -11.67 12.04
CA GLU A 249 23.20 -10.50 12.02
C GLU A 249 22.44 -9.20 11.76
N LEU A 250 21.58 -9.16 10.74
CA LEU A 250 20.75 -7.99 10.43
C LEU A 250 19.90 -7.58 11.65
N ARG A 251 19.30 -8.55 12.33
CA ARG A 251 18.50 -8.35 13.52
C ARG A 251 19.29 -7.68 14.64
N ARG A 252 20.47 -8.21 14.96
CA ARG A 252 21.31 -7.67 16.04
C ARG A 252 21.85 -6.29 15.67
N TYR A 253 22.27 -6.12 14.42
CA TYR A 253 22.72 -4.83 13.89
C TYR A 253 21.64 -3.75 14.01
N LEU A 254 20.44 -4.02 13.48
CA LEU A 254 19.31 -3.10 13.55
C LEU A 254 18.83 -2.87 14.98
N CYS A 255 18.96 -3.84 15.88
CA CYS A 255 18.66 -3.61 17.28
C CYS A 255 19.62 -2.61 17.92
N GLY A 256 20.92 -2.67 17.59
CA GLY A 256 21.89 -1.66 18.05
C GLY A 256 21.49 -0.25 17.62
N VAL A 257 21.01 -0.09 16.38
CA VAL A 257 20.45 1.18 15.90
C VAL A 257 19.16 1.56 16.64
N TYR A 258 18.27 0.60 16.90
CA TYR A 258 17.00 0.84 17.61
C TYR A 258 17.18 1.37 19.04
N LEU A 259 18.22 0.93 19.75
CA LEU A 259 18.53 1.34 21.11
C LEU A 259 19.15 2.74 21.19
N ASP A 260 19.78 3.18 20.11
CA ASP A 260 20.33 4.52 19.97
C ASP A 260 19.26 5.46 19.38
N LEU A 261 18.55 6.19 20.24
CA LEU A 261 17.45 7.06 19.83
C LEU A 261 17.86 8.09 18.76
N PRO A 262 18.95 8.86 18.90
CA PRO A 262 19.44 9.74 17.84
C PRO A 262 19.60 9.04 16.49
N ARG A 263 20.29 7.89 16.46
CA ARG A 263 20.49 7.15 15.19
C ARG A 263 19.17 6.66 14.62
N ARG A 264 18.29 6.13 15.48
CA ARG A 264 16.96 5.65 15.11
C ARG A 264 16.12 6.74 14.45
N GLU A 265 16.13 7.95 15.00
CA GLU A 265 15.42 9.11 14.45
C GLU A 265 16.01 9.57 13.13
N ILE A 266 17.34 9.63 13.01
CA ILE A 266 18.03 9.96 11.75
C ILE A 266 17.64 8.96 10.67
N TRP A 267 17.62 7.66 10.97
CA TRP A 267 17.24 6.63 10.02
C TRP A 267 15.77 6.77 9.62
N SER A 268 14.85 6.88 10.59
CA SER A 268 13.43 7.07 10.30
C SER A 268 13.20 8.29 9.40
N GLN A 269 13.84 9.43 9.68
CA GLN A 269 13.75 10.62 8.83
C GLN A 269 14.46 10.45 7.48
N GLY A 270 15.55 9.70 7.41
CA GLY A 270 16.26 9.40 6.18
C GLY A 270 15.39 8.61 5.20
N PHE A 271 14.64 7.61 5.68
CA PHE A 271 13.64 6.92 4.88
C PHE A 271 12.52 7.85 4.40
N ALA A 272 12.05 8.79 5.23
CA ALA A 272 11.08 9.81 4.82
C ALA A 272 11.63 10.69 3.68
N ARG A 273 12.87 11.16 3.80
CA ARG A 273 13.57 11.96 2.77
C ARG A 273 13.77 11.18 1.47
N LEU A 274 14.20 9.92 1.56
CA LEU A 274 14.28 9.04 0.40
C LEU A 274 12.92 8.90 -0.30
N GLY A 275 11.86 8.68 0.47
CA GLY A 275 10.50 8.52 -0.04
C GLY A 275 9.93 9.75 -0.73
N GLN A 276 10.48 10.94 -0.50
CA GLN A 276 10.10 12.16 -1.22
C GLN A 276 10.66 12.20 -2.65
N ASN A 277 11.68 11.39 -2.96
CA ASN A 277 12.30 11.39 -4.29
C ASN A 277 11.48 10.55 -5.29
N PRO A 278 11.02 11.12 -6.43
CA PRO A 278 10.22 10.39 -7.41
C PRO A 278 10.90 9.17 -8.02
N ALA A 279 12.23 9.17 -8.18
CA ALA A 279 12.95 8.02 -8.70
C ALA A 279 12.98 6.87 -7.68
N VAL A 280 13.07 7.19 -6.38
CA VAL A 280 12.97 6.19 -5.30
C VAL A 280 11.55 5.63 -5.21
N GLN A 281 10.52 6.46 -5.39
CA GLN A 281 9.13 6.01 -5.48
C GLN A 281 8.95 5.01 -6.62
N ALA A 282 9.45 5.33 -7.82
CA ALA A 282 9.39 4.44 -8.97
C ALA A 282 10.15 3.11 -8.73
N LEU A 283 11.31 3.16 -8.07
CA LEU A 283 12.06 1.95 -7.69
C LEU A 283 11.30 1.10 -6.67
N TYR A 284 10.71 1.72 -5.66
CA TYR A 284 9.88 1.03 -4.66
C TYR A 284 8.75 0.27 -5.34
N GLU A 285 8.02 0.95 -6.22
CA GLU A 285 6.96 0.32 -7.01
C GLU A 285 7.50 -0.83 -7.84
N ALA A 286 8.55 -0.61 -8.64
CA ALA A 286 9.13 -1.64 -9.50
C ALA A 286 9.58 -2.91 -8.74
N VAL A 287 10.07 -2.76 -7.49
CA VAL A 287 10.38 -3.90 -6.62
C VAL A 287 9.12 -4.71 -6.33
N TYR A 288 8.05 -4.07 -5.85
CA TYR A 288 6.81 -4.77 -5.53
C TYR A 288 6.12 -5.37 -6.75
N GLU A 289 6.34 -4.81 -7.93
CA GLU A 289 5.82 -5.32 -9.21
C GLU A 289 6.62 -6.50 -9.77
N SER A 290 7.78 -6.82 -9.20
CA SER A 290 8.63 -7.92 -9.64
C SER A 290 8.01 -9.30 -9.41
N ALA A 291 8.55 -10.29 -10.11
CA ALA A 291 8.21 -11.70 -9.92
C ALA A 291 8.56 -12.24 -8.53
N SER A 292 9.47 -11.60 -7.79
CA SER A 292 9.90 -12.04 -6.45
C SER A 292 9.00 -11.53 -5.33
N PHE A 293 8.26 -10.44 -5.56
CA PHE A 293 7.41 -9.81 -4.55
C PHE A 293 5.92 -9.93 -4.93
N ASP A 294 5.14 -8.85 -4.83
CA ASP A 294 3.68 -8.91 -4.97
C ASP A 294 3.26 -9.21 -6.41
N GLY A 295 3.96 -8.70 -7.43
CA GLY A 295 3.68 -8.98 -8.84
C GLY A 295 3.65 -10.47 -9.15
N GLY A 296 4.62 -11.23 -8.63
CA GLY A 296 4.66 -12.69 -8.75
C GLY A 296 3.44 -13.38 -8.11
N LYS A 297 3.04 -12.94 -6.91
CA LYS A 297 1.90 -13.47 -6.17
C LYS A 297 0.56 -13.16 -6.86
N ILE A 298 0.37 -11.93 -7.33
CA ILE A 298 -0.84 -11.49 -8.04
C ILE A 298 -1.00 -12.30 -9.34
N ARG A 299 0.09 -12.49 -10.10
CA ARG A 299 0.07 -13.34 -11.30
C ARG A 299 -0.38 -14.77 -10.99
N VAL A 300 0.06 -15.35 -9.88
CA VAL A 300 -0.39 -16.69 -9.47
C VAL A 300 -1.90 -16.74 -9.24
N PHE A 301 -2.48 -15.73 -8.58
CA PHE A 301 -3.93 -15.65 -8.39
C PHE A 301 -4.69 -15.50 -9.71
N LEU A 302 -4.29 -14.53 -10.55
CA LEU A 302 -4.94 -14.27 -11.83
C LEU A 302 -4.92 -15.50 -12.74
N ASN A 303 -3.78 -16.18 -12.84
CA ASN A 303 -3.67 -17.40 -13.64
C ASN A 303 -4.54 -18.51 -13.07
N ALA A 304 -4.58 -18.70 -11.74
CA ALA A 304 -5.42 -19.71 -11.13
C ALA A 304 -6.92 -19.48 -11.37
N TRP A 305 -7.38 -18.22 -11.42
CA TRP A 305 -8.76 -17.87 -11.81
C TRP A 305 -9.04 -18.25 -13.26
N ARG A 306 -8.18 -17.82 -14.19
CA ARG A 306 -8.33 -18.12 -15.62
C ARG A 306 -8.32 -19.63 -15.90
N ASP A 307 -7.41 -20.36 -15.26
CA ASP A 307 -7.33 -21.83 -15.36
C ASP A 307 -8.59 -22.53 -14.84
N ALA A 308 -9.39 -21.87 -13.99
CA ALA A 308 -10.66 -22.37 -13.49
C ALA A 308 -11.86 -21.92 -14.32
N GLY A 309 -11.64 -21.28 -15.48
CA GLY A 309 -12.70 -20.80 -16.38
C GLY A 309 -13.36 -19.50 -15.94
N LEU A 310 -12.76 -18.76 -15.01
CA LEU A 310 -13.24 -17.44 -14.58
C LEU A 310 -12.50 -16.33 -15.32
N GLU A 311 -13.19 -15.24 -15.64
CA GLU A 311 -12.57 -13.99 -16.10
C GLU A 311 -12.32 -13.08 -14.88
N PRO A 312 -11.07 -12.79 -14.49
CA PRO A 312 -10.79 -11.90 -13.37
C PRO A 312 -11.30 -10.48 -13.65
N THR A 313 -11.91 -9.83 -12.65
CA THR A 313 -12.39 -8.44 -12.73
C THR A 313 -11.41 -7.43 -12.11
N GLU A 314 -11.66 -6.12 -12.25
CA GLU A 314 -10.90 -5.10 -11.51
C GLU A 314 -10.93 -5.31 -9.99
N ILE A 315 -12.08 -5.76 -9.45
CA ILE A 315 -12.21 -6.03 -8.01
C ILE A 315 -11.44 -7.30 -7.62
N ASP A 316 -11.42 -8.34 -8.47
CA ASP A 316 -10.57 -9.52 -8.25
C ASP A 316 -9.09 -9.13 -8.22
N PHE A 317 -8.65 -8.27 -9.15
CA PHE A 317 -7.28 -7.76 -9.16
C PHE A 317 -6.91 -7.06 -7.84
N ALA A 318 -7.78 -6.15 -7.36
CA ALA A 318 -7.56 -5.45 -6.10
C ALA A 318 -7.59 -6.40 -4.89
N PHE A 319 -8.51 -7.36 -4.87
CA PHE A 319 -8.57 -8.41 -3.86
C PHE A 319 -7.27 -9.24 -3.82
N PHE A 320 -6.72 -9.59 -4.98
CA PHE A 320 -5.47 -10.34 -5.08
C PHE A 320 -4.25 -9.50 -4.69
N ALA A 321 -4.20 -8.22 -5.04
CA ALA A 321 -3.15 -7.31 -4.62
C ALA A 321 -3.11 -7.19 -3.09
N ASP A 322 -4.27 -6.99 -2.47
CA ASP A 322 -4.40 -6.92 -1.02
C ASP A 322 -4.07 -8.24 -0.31
N ARG A 323 -4.41 -9.38 -0.92
CA ARG A 323 -3.98 -10.70 -0.41
C ARG A 323 -2.49 -10.94 -0.61
N ALA A 324 -1.90 -10.50 -1.71
CA ALA A 324 -0.48 -10.65 -2.03
C ALA A 324 0.41 -9.92 -1.01
N ALA A 325 0.02 -8.71 -0.60
CA ALA A 325 0.74 -7.94 0.41
C ALA A 325 0.78 -8.63 1.80
N HIS A 326 -0.22 -9.46 2.15
CA HIS A 326 -0.35 -10.04 3.50
C HIS A 326 -0.12 -11.53 3.61
N THR A 327 -0.07 -12.24 2.49
CA THR A 327 -0.05 -13.71 2.51
C THR A 327 1.03 -14.27 1.62
N ARG A 328 1.58 -15.41 2.04
CA ARG A 328 2.37 -16.25 1.16
C ARG A 328 1.43 -16.95 0.20
N VAL A 329 1.77 -16.93 -1.08
CA VAL A 329 0.94 -17.50 -2.14
C VAL A 329 1.63 -18.72 -2.73
N ARG A 330 0.96 -19.86 -2.71
CA ARG A 330 1.40 -21.09 -3.38
C ARG A 330 0.36 -21.50 -4.41
N ASN A 331 0.77 -21.65 -5.66
CA ASN A 331 -0.16 -21.95 -6.77
C ASN A 331 -1.03 -23.20 -6.48
N VAL A 332 -0.40 -24.29 -6.00
CA VAL A 332 -1.11 -25.53 -5.64
C VAL A 332 -2.21 -25.29 -4.59
N GLU A 333 -1.96 -24.43 -3.62
CA GLU A 333 -2.93 -24.09 -2.58
C GLU A 333 -4.07 -23.23 -3.12
N VAL A 334 -3.76 -22.19 -3.89
CA VAL A 334 -4.76 -21.33 -4.53
C VAL A 334 -5.72 -22.17 -5.38
N ARG A 335 -5.18 -23.02 -6.28
CA ARG A 335 -5.99 -23.90 -7.14
C ARG A 335 -6.81 -24.92 -6.36
N ARG A 336 -6.27 -25.47 -5.26
CA ARG A 336 -7.01 -26.40 -4.38
C ARG A 336 -8.19 -25.70 -3.71
N ILE A 337 -7.98 -24.50 -3.19
CA ILE A 337 -9.05 -23.70 -2.56
C ILE A 337 -10.10 -23.34 -3.58
N LEU A 338 -9.70 -22.82 -4.75
CA LEU A 338 -10.61 -22.40 -5.80
C LEU A 338 -11.50 -23.55 -6.30
N ARG A 339 -10.93 -24.73 -6.55
CA ARG A 339 -11.72 -25.93 -6.91
C ARG A 339 -12.77 -26.27 -5.87
N ARG A 340 -12.43 -26.21 -4.57
CA ARG A 340 -13.39 -26.46 -3.49
C ARG A 340 -14.50 -25.43 -3.45
N VAL A 341 -14.18 -24.16 -3.70
CA VAL A 341 -15.14 -23.06 -3.72
C VAL A 341 -16.12 -23.23 -4.88
N LEU A 342 -15.60 -23.43 -6.09
CA LEU A 342 -16.41 -23.58 -7.29
C LEU A 342 -17.31 -24.83 -7.24
N ALA A 343 -16.85 -25.93 -6.66
CA ALA A 343 -17.67 -27.13 -6.46
C ALA A 343 -18.85 -26.91 -5.49
N ALA A 344 -18.81 -25.88 -4.66
CA ALA A 344 -19.85 -25.56 -3.67
C ALA A 344 -20.77 -24.41 -4.12
N LEU A 345 -20.45 -23.73 -5.22
CA LEU A 345 -21.23 -22.63 -5.76
C LEU A 345 -22.09 -23.13 -6.93
N PRO A 346 -23.28 -22.53 -7.14
CA PRO A 346 -24.07 -22.81 -8.34
C PRO A 346 -23.33 -22.31 -9.58
N GLU A 347 -23.67 -22.88 -10.73
CA GLU A 347 -23.23 -22.38 -12.02
C GLU A 347 -23.67 -20.91 -12.20
N GLY A 348 -22.81 -20.08 -12.78
CA GLY A 348 -23.09 -18.65 -12.95
C GLY A 348 -23.01 -17.81 -11.66
N ALA A 349 -22.36 -18.31 -10.60
CA ALA A 349 -22.13 -17.54 -9.39
C ALA A 349 -21.44 -16.19 -9.67
N LEU A 350 -21.87 -15.14 -8.98
CA LEU A 350 -21.31 -13.80 -9.12
C LEU A 350 -19.82 -13.80 -8.70
N PRO A 351 -18.97 -12.96 -9.32
CA PRO A 351 -17.56 -12.81 -8.91
C PRO A 351 -17.39 -12.58 -7.40
N ALA A 352 -18.25 -11.74 -6.81
CA ALA A 352 -18.28 -11.49 -5.37
C ALA A 352 -18.54 -12.75 -4.51
N GLN A 353 -19.34 -13.70 -4.99
CA GLN A 353 -19.59 -14.98 -4.30
C GLN A 353 -18.35 -15.87 -4.34
N VAL A 354 -17.63 -15.88 -5.46
CA VAL A 354 -16.35 -16.60 -5.58
C VAL A 354 -15.31 -16.01 -4.65
N ARG A 355 -15.15 -14.67 -4.61
CA ARG A 355 -14.24 -13.98 -3.67
C ARG A 355 -14.57 -14.29 -2.22
N ARG A 356 -15.85 -14.19 -1.82
CA ARG A 356 -16.30 -14.53 -0.46
C ARG A 356 -16.02 -16.00 -0.12
N GLY A 357 -16.32 -16.92 -1.03
CA GLY A 357 -16.03 -18.35 -0.88
C GLY A 357 -14.54 -18.61 -0.69
N TYR A 358 -13.70 -18.01 -1.54
CA TYR A 358 -12.25 -18.09 -1.42
C TYR A 358 -11.76 -17.54 -0.08
N ALA A 359 -12.19 -16.33 0.31
CA ALA A 359 -11.77 -15.68 1.53
C ALA A 359 -12.06 -16.52 2.79
N ARG A 360 -13.22 -17.19 2.84
CA ARG A 360 -13.64 -18.05 3.94
C ARG A 360 -12.78 -19.30 4.12
N VAL A 361 -12.24 -19.83 3.03
CA VAL A 361 -11.40 -21.04 3.02
C VAL A 361 -9.91 -20.68 3.18
N ALA A 362 -9.47 -19.61 2.52
CA ALA A 362 -8.11 -19.08 2.57
C ALA A 362 -7.85 -18.26 3.85
N ARG A 363 -8.05 -18.87 5.02
CA ARG A 363 -7.87 -18.21 6.32
C ARG A 363 -6.39 -18.04 6.65
N VAL A 364 -6.04 -16.89 7.24
CA VAL A 364 -4.73 -16.70 7.86
C VAL A 364 -4.56 -17.63 9.06
N THR A 365 -3.35 -18.19 9.20
CA THR A 365 -3.04 -19.16 10.25
C THR A 365 -3.10 -18.52 11.63
N ASN A 366 -2.62 -17.30 11.76
CA ASN A 366 -2.65 -16.53 13.00
C ASN A 366 -4.07 -16.12 13.38
N ALA A 367 -4.58 -16.66 14.49
CA ALA A 367 -5.95 -16.44 14.95
C ALA A 367 -6.27 -14.96 15.23
N SER A 368 -5.32 -14.19 15.77
CA SER A 368 -5.54 -12.77 16.09
C SER A 368 -5.69 -11.89 14.86
N GLN A 369 -5.20 -12.33 13.69
CA GLN A 369 -5.30 -11.60 12.43
C GLN A 369 -6.55 -11.97 11.61
N ARG A 370 -7.30 -13.02 12.01
CA ARG A 370 -8.44 -13.52 11.22
C ARG A 370 -9.54 -12.48 11.06
N SER A 371 -9.91 -11.78 12.13
CA SER A 371 -10.95 -10.74 12.07
C SER A 371 -10.52 -9.57 11.19
N ALA A 372 -9.29 -9.07 11.38
CA ALA A 372 -8.74 -7.98 10.57
C ALA A 372 -8.66 -8.34 9.08
N ARG A 373 -8.22 -9.57 8.76
CA ARG A 373 -8.20 -10.08 7.38
C ARG A 373 -9.60 -10.20 6.79
N LEU A 374 -10.56 -10.73 7.56
CA LEU A 374 -11.95 -10.83 7.13
C LEU A 374 -12.54 -9.46 6.79
N GLY A 375 -12.34 -8.45 7.63
CA GLY A 375 -12.84 -7.10 7.39
C GLY A 375 -12.32 -6.48 6.09
N ARG A 376 -11.05 -6.73 5.76
CA ARG A 376 -10.46 -6.33 4.46
C ARG A 376 -11.06 -7.10 3.29
N ASP A 377 -11.26 -8.41 3.44
CA ASP A 377 -11.85 -9.23 2.37
C ASP A 377 -13.27 -8.78 2.02
N VAL A 378 -14.07 -8.43 3.04
CA VAL A 378 -15.45 -7.93 2.86
C VAL A 378 -15.50 -6.72 1.95
N ALA A 379 -14.52 -5.81 2.01
CA ALA A 379 -14.48 -4.63 1.15
C ALA A 379 -14.54 -4.96 -0.36
N TYR A 380 -14.14 -6.17 -0.76
CA TYR A 380 -14.11 -6.63 -2.15
C TYR A 380 -15.34 -7.43 -2.59
N TYR A 381 -16.30 -7.70 -1.69
CA TYR A 381 -17.54 -8.39 -2.06
C TYR A 381 -18.80 -7.79 -1.44
N ILE A 382 -18.66 -6.78 -0.56
CA ILE A 382 -19.80 -6.13 0.06
C ILE A 382 -20.71 -5.43 -0.95
N ASP A 383 -20.14 -4.80 -1.99
CA ASP A 383 -20.89 -4.07 -3.01
C ASP A 383 -22.00 -4.90 -3.67
N ALA A 384 -21.83 -6.22 -3.75
CA ALA A 384 -22.81 -7.14 -4.32
C ALA A 384 -23.51 -8.04 -3.30
N LEU A 385 -23.04 -8.10 -2.04
CA LEU A 385 -23.48 -9.09 -1.04
C LEU A 385 -23.81 -8.49 0.33
N GLU A 386 -24.01 -7.18 0.43
CA GLU A 386 -24.28 -6.46 1.69
C GLU A 386 -25.44 -7.08 2.49
N ASP A 387 -26.56 -7.34 1.82
CA ASP A 387 -27.78 -7.97 2.35
C ASP A 387 -27.56 -9.44 2.80
N ARG A 388 -26.45 -10.05 2.39
CA ARG A 388 -26.12 -11.46 2.62
C ARG A 388 -24.93 -11.65 3.54
N LEU A 389 -24.37 -10.57 4.11
CA LEU A 389 -23.28 -10.67 5.06
C LEU A 389 -23.74 -11.34 6.36
N THR A 390 -22.88 -12.17 6.91
CA THR A 390 -23.03 -12.64 8.30
C THR A 390 -22.73 -11.51 9.27
N ARG A 391 -23.26 -11.59 10.49
CA ARG A 391 -22.95 -10.62 11.56
C ARG A 391 -21.44 -10.45 11.79
N ALA A 392 -20.68 -11.54 11.70
CA ALA A 392 -19.22 -11.50 11.87
C ALA A 392 -18.51 -10.79 10.71
N GLU A 393 -18.97 -10.98 9.48
CA GLU A 393 -18.44 -10.25 8.30
C GLU A 393 -18.75 -8.76 8.40
N HIS A 394 -19.98 -8.39 8.75
CA HIS A 394 -20.38 -7.00 8.93
C HIS A 394 -19.53 -6.29 10.00
N HIS A 395 -19.45 -6.89 11.19
CA HIS A 395 -18.69 -6.32 12.30
C HIS A 395 -17.19 -6.19 11.97
N ALA A 396 -16.60 -7.21 11.32
CA ALA A 396 -15.20 -7.16 10.93
C ALA A 396 -14.94 -6.05 9.88
N TRP A 397 -15.86 -5.85 8.95
CA TRP A 397 -15.79 -4.79 7.93
C TRP A 397 -15.89 -3.39 8.54
N GLU A 398 -16.86 -3.14 9.41
CA GLU A 398 -16.99 -1.89 10.15
C GLU A 398 -15.73 -1.58 10.95
N ALA A 399 -15.20 -2.58 11.68
CA ALA A 399 -13.96 -2.44 12.45
C ALA A 399 -12.72 -2.17 11.59
N ARG A 400 -12.81 -2.35 10.27
CA ARG A 400 -11.77 -2.01 9.29
C ARG A 400 -12.11 -0.78 8.45
N GLY A 401 -12.99 0.08 8.98
CA GLY A 401 -13.32 1.39 8.42
C GLY A 401 -14.35 1.32 7.29
N ALA A 402 -15.13 0.25 7.20
CA ALA A 402 -16.28 0.11 6.30
C ALA A 402 -16.05 0.56 4.83
N ARG A 403 -14.87 0.21 4.29
CA ARG A 403 -14.44 0.60 2.95
C ARG A 403 -15.01 -0.33 1.87
N ARG A 404 -15.15 0.18 0.65
CA ARG A 404 -15.72 -0.54 -0.49
C ARG A 404 -14.81 -0.46 -1.72
N ALA A 405 -14.74 -1.52 -2.51
CA ALA A 405 -14.01 -1.50 -3.79
C ALA A 405 -14.66 -0.51 -4.78
N SER A 406 -15.99 -0.41 -4.77
CA SER A 406 -16.72 0.59 -5.56
C SER A 406 -16.42 2.05 -5.19
N ALA A 407 -15.86 2.31 -4.00
CA ALA A 407 -15.47 3.65 -3.55
C ALA A 407 -14.23 4.17 -4.27
N VAL A 408 -13.34 3.28 -4.73
CA VAL A 408 -12.23 3.58 -5.64
C VAL A 408 -12.62 3.29 -7.11
N GLY A 409 -13.93 3.29 -7.39
CA GLY A 409 -14.50 3.13 -8.73
C GLY A 409 -14.29 1.75 -9.37
N LEU A 410 -13.80 0.74 -8.65
CA LEU A 410 -13.54 -0.59 -9.22
C LEU A 410 -14.86 -1.31 -9.52
N SER A 411 -14.88 -2.18 -10.52
CA SER A 411 -16.10 -2.89 -10.95
C SER A 411 -15.89 -4.36 -11.26
N ASP A 412 -16.92 -5.16 -11.03
CA ASP A 412 -17.02 -6.54 -11.51
C ASP A 412 -17.41 -6.65 -12.99
N ALA A 413 -17.90 -5.57 -13.60
CA ALA A 413 -18.26 -5.56 -15.02
C ALA A 413 -17.06 -5.35 -15.95
N ARG A 414 -15.90 -4.95 -15.41
CA ARG A 414 -14.69 -4.67 -16.18
C ARG A 414 -13.61 -5.72 -15.90
N PRO A 415 -12.90 -6.17 -16.95
CA PRO A 415 -11.83 -7.15 -16.78
C PRO A 415 -10.70 -6.57 -15.93
N ALA A 416 -9.98 -7.45 -15.25
CA ALA A 416 -8.76 -7.10 -14.55
C ALA A 416 -7.77 -6.44 -15.51
N PRO A 417 -7.03 -5.41 -15.07
CA PRO A 417 -5.98 -4.81 -15.89
C PRO A 417 -4.92 -5.85 -16.25
N GLU A 418 -4.26 -5.65 -17.38
CA GLU A 418 -3.09 -6.46 -17.74
C GLU A 418 -1.98 -6.25 -16.69
N LEU A 419 -1.52 -7.34 -16.10
CA LEU A 419 -0.42 -7.30 -15.12
C LEU A 419 0.90 -7.56 -15.82
N GLN A 420 1.69 -6.50 -16.00
CA GLN A 420 3.10 -6.63 -16.36
C GLN A 420 3.91 -6.90 -15.09
N VAL A 421 4.45 -8.12 -14.98
CA VAL A 421 5.30 -8.52 -13.86
C VAL A 421 6.75 -8.23 -14.20
N GLY A 422 7.42 -7.46 -13.36
CA GLY A 422 8.85 -7.15 -13.52
C GLY A 422 9.75 -8.40 -13.37
N PRO A 423 11.02 -8.30 -13.78
CA PRO A 423 11.98 -9.38 -13.61
C PRO A 423 12.12 -9.77 -12.13
N PRO A 424 12.47 -11.02 -11.80
CA PRO A 424 12.70 -11.41 -10.42
C PRO A 424 13.80 -10.55 -9.79
N ASP A 425 13.62 -10.23 -8.51
CA ASP A 425 14.67 -9.61 -7.73
C ASP A 425 15.85 -10.56 -7.53
N GLY A 426 17.05 -10.07 -7.85
CA GLY A 426 18.30 -10.80 -7.73
C GLY A 426 19.23 -10.25 -6.64
N TRP A 427 18.78 -9.28 -5.84
CA TRP A 427 19.61 -8.75 -4.76
C TRP A 427 19.97 -9.84 -3.76
N ARG A 428 21.23 -9.83 -3.32
CA ARG A 428 21.75 -10.67 -2.25
C ARG A 428 22.76 -9.86 -1.45
N ALA A 429 22.80 -10.09 -0.15
CA ALA A 429 23.86 -9.57 0.68
C ALA A 429 25.22 -10.17 0.30
N THR A 430 26.27 -9.39 0.46
CA THR A 430 27.63 -9.79 0.08
C THR A 430 28.26 -10.73 1.13
N GLY A 431 27.88 -10.58 2.40
CA GLY A 431 28.48 -11.31 3.52
C GLY A 431 29.95 -10.99 3.79
N LEU A 432 30.50 -9.97 3.12
CA LEU A 432 31.92 -9.61 3.16
C LEU A 432 32.35 -8.98 4.48
N ARG A 433 31.42 -8.38 5.22
CA ARG A 433 31.69 -7.70 6.48
C ARG A 433 30.70 -8.19 7.54
N PRO A 434 30.94 -9.37 8.15
CA PRO A 434 30.06 -9.92 9.17
C PRO A 434 29.94 -8.99 10.37
N LEU A 435 28.89 -9.20 11.16
CA LEU A 435 28.67 -8.50 12.42
C LEU A 435 29.87 -8.66 13.36
N THR A 436 30.35 -7.56 13.94
CA THR A 436 31.42 -7.59 14.94
C THR A 436 30.89 -8.02 16.31
N GLU A 437 31.77 -8.49 17.19
CA GLU A 437 31.39 -8.84 18.57
C GLU A 437 30.81 -7.63 19.33
N ALA A 438 31.38 -6.44 19.12
CA ALA A 438 30.89 -5.20 19.72
C ALA A 438 29.46 -4.89 19.28
N GLU A 439 29.17 -4.95 17.98
CA GLU A 439 27.81 -4.76 17.45
C GLU A 439 26.84 -5.84 17.92
N ALA A 440 27.30 -7.09 18.01
CA ALA A 440 26.49 -8.21 18.50
C ALA A 440 26.10 -8.07 19.97
N ALA A 441 26.94 -7.41 20.78
CA ALA A 441 26.72 -7.19 22.21
C ALA A 441 25.80 -6.00 22.53
N LEU A 442 25.52 -5.10 21.56
CA LEU A 442 24.70 -3.90 21.80
C LEU A 442 23.25 -4.22 22.19
N CYS A 443 22.70 -5.34 21.71
CA CYS A 443 21.28 -5.61 21.87
C CYS A 443 20.95 -6.49 23.08
N PRO A 444 20.14 -6.02 24.05
CA PRO A 444 19.79 -6.81 25.22
C PRO A 444 18.77 -7.89 24.85
N ALA A 445 18.85 -9.01 25.58
CA ALA A 445 18.06 -10.20 25.31
C ALA A 445 16.53 -9.98 25.25
N PRO A 446 15.90 -9.10 26.06
CA PRO A 446 14.47 -8.83 25.97
C PRO A 446 14.04 -8.17 24.65
N VAL A 447 14.91 -7.34 24.05
CA VAL A 447 14.67 -6.67 22.77
C VAL A 447 14.88 -7.64 21.61
N LEU A 448 15.86 -8.55 21.73
CA LEU A 448 16.01 -9.70 20.82
C LEU A 448 14.95 -10.78 21.03
N ASN A 449 14.15 -10.78 22.08
CA ASN A 449 13.16 -11.82 22.33
C ASN A 449 11.87 -11.19 22.87
N PRO A 450 11.23 -10.31 22.08
CA PRO A 450 10.04 -9.62 22.51
C PRO A 450 8.90 -10.62 22.69
N ARG A 451 8.08 -10.37 23.70
CA ARG A 451 6.86 -11.12 23.99
C ARG A 451 5.75 -10.68 23.02
N ARG A 452 4.75 -11.52 22.82
CA ARG A 452 3.51 -11.06 22.19
C ARG A 452 2.73 -10.19 23.17
N PRO A 453 2.10 -9.09 22.72
CA PRO A 453 1.18 -8.34 23.56
C PRO A 453 0.11 -9.27 24.13
N PRO A 454 -0.32 -9.08 25.39
CA PRO A 454 -1.49 -9.77 25.90
C PRO A 454 -2.69 -9.46 24.99
N ALA A 455 -3.59 -10.44 24.81
CA ALA A 455 -4.83 -10.19 24.10
C ALA A 455 -5.59 -9.05 24.80
N ARG A 456 -6.04 -8.03 24.07
CA ARG A 456 -6.91 -6.99 24.63
C ARG A 456 -8.19 -7.70 25.09
N SER A 457 -8.43 -7.70 26.40
CA SER A 457 -9.64 -8.22 27.06
C SER A 457 -10.84 -7.36 26.76
#